data_AF-A0A2V7AUL3-F1
#
_entry.id   AF-A0A2V7AUL3-F1
#
_cell.length_a   1.000
_cell.length_b   1.000
_cell.length_c   1.000
_cell.angle_alpha   90.00
_cell.angle_beta   90.00
_cell.angle_gamma   90.00
#
_symmetry.space_group_name_H-M   'P 1'
#
loop_
_entity.id
_entity.type
_entity.pdbx_description
1 polymer ?
#
loop_
_entity_poly.entity_id
_entity_poly.type
_entity_poly.pdbx_seq_one_letter_code
_entity_poly.pdbx_strand_id
1 'polypeptide(L)'
;MGARDVDRVARGRRGVGGALRAFAPALRRARLSLPSRPGPASPRAALQHARVDASPGGARADRRAPGADHRSRSRQGRLPGIHPGELVLSVHLLEELSTTSLDALDRGRTLVILTVSPLEEHGPHLPLGVDAITARHFATEIAGRLVATRPGWSAVLAPTLHLGSFTFDAPGTVTVRQRVVRDAVVDYGLSLARAGFRFIVVSNGHAGPTHLAALEEASAIVARRARVTMASVSGHLAWSFRSGRFLDQVEAQLGRALTDTERAAFAEDAHAGWWETSMMLMLRPDLVDERWRALPPATYSLPERLVPDYPLKRGGQGYVGHPSLADPVFAKATCDVLVTEAMALVDALLDRRLGTFRRAPFSKIPLLRTNFWPVAAATGFAVAALAWLRPRR
;
A
#
# COMPACT_ATOMS: atom_id res chain seq x y z
N MET A 1 -15.91 5.59 -25.68
CA MET A 1 -15.20 5.66 -26.98
C MET A 1 -16.04 6.51 -27.91
N GLY A 2 -15.45 7.50 -28.59
CA GLY A 2 -16.22 8.40 -29.43
C GLY A 2 -16.62 7.74 -30.75
N ALA A 3 -17.66 8.24 -31.41
CA ALA A 3 -18.13 7.71 -32.70
C ALA A 3 -17.03 7.65 -33.78
N ARG A 4 -15.96 8.45 -33.64
CA ARG A 4 -14.79 8.46 -34.54
C ARG A 4 -13.82 7.28 -34.33
N ASP A 5 -13.87 6.62 -33.17
CA ASP A 5 -12.95 5.51 -32.84
C ASP A 5 -13.45 4.17 -33.41
N VAL A 6 -14.77 4.02 -33.56
CA VAL A 6 -15.42 2.79 -34.06
C VAL A 6 -15.14 2.58 -35.55
N ASP A 7 -15.08 3.67 -36.32
CA ASP A 7 -14.85 3.66 -37.76
C ASP A 7 -13.42 3.24 -38.17
N ARG A 8 -12.45 3.40 -37.26
CA ARG A 8 -11.04 3.06 -37.54
C ARG A 8 -10.77 1.57 -37.37
N VAL A 9 -11.53 0.88 -36.51
CA VAL A 9 -11.45 -0.56 -36.30
C VAL A 9 -12.15 -1.34 -37.44
N ALA A 10 -13.17 -0.75 -38.06
CA ALA A 10 -13.91 -1.38 -39.16
C ALA A 10 -13.17 -1.35 -40.51
N ARG A 11 -12.23 -0.42 -40.73
CA ARG A 11 -11.55 -0.22 -42.03
C ARG A 11 -10.20 -0.93 -42.19
N GLY A 12 -9.74 -1.69 -41.19
CA GLY A 12 -8.45 -2.40 -41.20
C GLY A 12 -8.43 -3.79 -41.86
N ARG A 13 -9.56 -4.27 -42.40
CA ARG A 13 -9.65 -5.59 -43.05
C ARG A 13 -10.03 -5.45 -44.52
N ARG A 14 -9.06 -5.12 -45.38
CA ARG A 14 -9.06 -5.44 -46.83
C ARG A 14 -7.71 -5.10 -47.44
N GLY A 15 -7.01 -6.13 -47.91
CA GLY A 15 -6.06 -6.03 -49.02
C GLY A 15 -4.58 -5.94 -48.65
N VAL A 16 -3.91 -7.09 -48.51
CA VAL A 16 -2.69 -7.41 -49.26
C VAL A 16 -2.67 -8.92 -49.48
N GLY A 17 -3.18 -9.36 -50.63
CA GLY A 17 -2.98 -10.71 -51.15
C GLY A 17 -2.28 -10.59 -52.50
N GLY A 18 -1.03 -11.07 -52.59
CA GLY A 18 -0.31 -11.15 -53.86
C GLY A 18 1.20 -11.18 -53.69
N ALA A 19 1.82 -12.28 -54.14
CA ALA A 19 3.26 -12.52 -54.34
C ALA A 19 4.12 -12.81 -53.09
N LEU A 20 4.25 -14.08 -52.71
CA LEU A 20 5.40 -14.92 -53.09
C LEU A 20 5.29 -16.31 -52.43
N ARG A 21 5.24 -17.34 -53.29
CA ARG A 21 5.44 -18.75 -52.95
C ARG A 21 6.93 -19.00 -52.68
N ALA A 22 7.27 -19.77 -51.65
CA ALA A 22 8.10 -20.98 -51.71
C ALA A 22 8.55 -21.41 -50.30
N PHE A 23 8.66 -22.73 -50.11
CA PHE A 23 9.19 -23.48 -48.96
C PHE A 23 8.26 -23.76 -47.75
N ALA A 24 7.50 -24.85 -47.90
CA ALA A 24 7.32 -25.88 -46.86
C ALA A 24 7.90 -27.19 -47.44
N PRO A 25 8.50 -28.10 -46.65
CA PRO A 25 7.76 -28.95 -45.70
C PRO A 25 8.58 -29.13 -44.39
N ALA A 26 8.22 -29.84 -43.33
CA ALA A 26 7.15 -30.74 -42.98
C ALA A 26 7.18 -30.83 -41.44
N LEU A 27 6.04 -30.89 -40.77
CA LEU A 27 5.81 -31.85 -39.68
C LEU A 27 4.30 -31.89 -39.41
N ARG A 28 3.75 -33.05 -39.74
CA ARG A 28 2.35 -33.41 -39.67
C ARG A 28 2.05 -33.97 -38.28
N ARG A 29 0.81 -33.71 -37.85
CA ARG A 29 -0.04 -34.55 -36.99
C ARG A 29 0.29 -34.63 -35.49
N ALA A 30 -0.52 -33.92 -34.72
CA ALA A 30 -1.35 -34.57 -33.70
C ALA A 30 -2.66 -33.77 -33.57
N ARG A 31 -3.77 -34.35 -34.05
CA ARG A 31 -5.13 -33.89 -33.75
C ARG A 31 -5.49 -34.44 -32.38
N LEU A 32 -5.77 -33.59 -31.41
CA LEU A 32 -6.45 -33.98 -30.18
C LEU A 32 -7.90 -33.54 -30.28
N SER A 33 -8.78 -34.53 -30.27
CA SER A 33 -10.23 -34.42 -30.31
C SER A 33 -10.75 -33.94 -28.95
N LEU A 34 -11.46 -32.82 -28.93
CA LEU A 34 -12.21 -32.36 -27.74
C LEU A 34 -13.60 -33.01 -27.75
N PRO A 35 -14.07 -33.62 -26.65
CA PRO A 35 -15.44 -34.08 -26.56
C PRO A 35 -16.40 -32.90 -26.32
N SER A 36 -17.52 -32.98 -27.04
CA SER A 36 -18.62 -32.04 -27.14
C SER A 36 -19.39 -31.82 -25.82
N ARG A 37 -19.77 -30.55 -25.58
CA ARG A 37 -20.73 -30.11 -24.55
C ARG A 37 -22.14 -30.64 -24.86
N PRO A 38 -22.95 -31.03 -23.85
CA PRO A 38 -24.40 -30.97 -23.94
C PRO A 38 -24.91 -29.62 -23.44
N GLY A 39 -25.96 -29.11 -24.11
CA GLY A 39 -26.63 -27.84 -23.83
C GLY A 39 -27.47 -27.81 -22.54
N PRO A 40 -28.12 -26.67 -22.25
CA PRO A 40 -28.68 -26.38 -20.94
C PRO A 40 -30.10 -26.95 -20.76
N ALA A 41 -30.38 -27.50 -19.58
CA ALA A 41 -31.72 -27.77 -19.12
C ALA A 41 -32.01 -26.89 -17.89
N SER A 42 -32.97 -25.98 -18.01
CA SER A 42 -33.65 -25.35 -16.88
C SER A 42 -34.71 -26.31 -16.31
N PRO A 43 -35.05 -26.18 -15.02
CA PRO A 43 -36.42 -25.75 -14.74
C PRO A 43 -36.54 -24.71 -13.61
N ARG A 44 -37.55 -23.86 -13.80
CA ARG A 44 -38.14 -22.93 -12.83
C ARG A 44 -38.81 -23.68 -11.66
N ALA A 45 -38.60 -23.19 -10.44
CA ALA A 45 -39.55 -23.22 -9.31
C ALA A 45 -39.15 -22.06 -8.39
N ALA A 46 -39.85 -20.92 -8.33
CA ALA A 46 -41.13 -20.68 -7.64
C ALA A 46 -41.06 -21.00 -6.14
N LEU A 47 -40.75 -19.98 -5.32
CA LEU A 47 -41.05 -19.86 -3.88
C LEU A 47 -40.95 -18.35 -3.56
N GLN A 48 -42.02 -17.58 -3.77
CA GLN A 48 -43.03 -17.18 -2.78
C GLN A 48 -42.48 -16.51 -1.51
N HIS A 49 -42.82 -15.23 -1.42
CA HIS A 49 -42.68 -14.33 -0.29
C HIS A 49 -43.36 -14.87 0.98
N ALA A 50 -42.67 -14.77 2.11
CA ALA A 50 -43.31 -14.71 3.42
C ALA A 50 -42.94 -13.36 4.07
N ARG A 51 -43.92 -12.46 4.06
CA ARG A 51 -44.00 -11.31 4.97
C ARG A 51 -44.42 -11.83 6.33
N VAL A 52 -43.83 -11.31 7.40
CA VAL A 52 -44.42 -11.39 8.74
C VAL A 52 -44.53 -9.97 9.26
N ASP A 53 -45.78 -9.55 9.41
CA ASP A 53 -46.20 -8.27 9.95
C ASP A 53 -45.95 -8.18 11.46
N ALA A 54 -45.75 -6.94 11.89
CA ALA A 54 -45.56 -6.52 13.27
C ALA A 54 -46.89 -6.17 13.96
N SER A 55 -46.82 -6.14 15.31
CA SER A 55 -47.59 -5.31 16.28
C SER A 55 -48.63 -6.05 17.16
N PRO A 56 -49.12 -5.46 18.28
CA PRO A 56 -48.38 -4.88 19.42
C PRO A 56 -49.04 -5.20 20.80
N GLY A 57 -48.41 -4.77 21.89
CA GLY A 57 -49.01 -4.65 23.25
C GLY A 57 -48.17 -5.33 24.34
N GLY A 58 -47.98 -4.80 25.55
CA GLY A 58 -48.49 -3.63 26.24
C GLY A 58 -47.76 -3.50 27.60
N ALA A 59 -47.85 -2.32 28.18
CA ALA A 59 -47.06 -1.81 29.31
C ALA A 59 -47.37 -2.40 30.70
N ARG A 60 -46.38 -2.29 31.62
CA ARG A 60 -46.47 -1.90 33.07
C ARG A 60 -45.05 -2.00 33.68
N ALA A 61 -44.35 -0.91 34.01
CA ALA A 61 -44.48 0.02 35.16
C ALA A 61 -43.77 -0.44 36.45
N ASP A 62 -42.70 0.31 36.76
CA ASP A 62 -42.13 0.72 38.05
C ASP A 62 -41.69 -0.27 39.15
N ARG A 63 -40.41 -0.12 39.54
CA ARG A 63 -39.95 0.19 40.92
C ARG A 63 -38.48 0.64 40.94
N ARG A 64 -38.23 1.88 41.39
CA ARG A 64 -36.94 2.41 41.95
C ARG A 64 -36.72 1.78 43.35
N ALA A 65 -35.57 1.71 44.03
CA ALA A 65 -34.24 2.36 44.03
C ALA A 65 -33.28 1.46 44.90
N PRO A 66 -32.13 1.91 45.47
CA PRO A 66 -30.97 2.64 44.94
C PRO A 66 -29.60 1.96 45.30
N GLY A 67 -28.51 2.39 44.63
CA GLY A 67 -27.18 2.50 45.26
C GLY A 67 -26.12 1.46 44.90
N ALA A 68 -25.07 1.89 44.19
CA ALA A 68 -23.66 1.72 44.58
C ALA A 68 -22.75 2.29 43.46
N ASP A 69 -22.12 3.42 43.76
CA ASP A 69 -21.06 4.04 42.98
C ASP A 69 -19.83 3.12 42.90
N HIS A 70 -19.42 2.75 41.68
CA HIS A 70 -18.02 2.44 41.40
C HIS A 70 -17.61 3.02 40.05
N ARG A 71 -17.19 4.29 40.09
CA ARG A 71 -16.45 4.93 38.99
C ARG A 71 -14.99 4.48 39.04
N SER A 72 -14.61 3.51 38.21
CA SER A 72 -13.20 3.30 37.86
C SER A 72 -12.80 4.33 36.81
N ARG A 73 -12.25 5.46 37.27
CA ARG A 73 -11.64 6.47 36.39
C ARG A 73 -10.32 5.92 35.85
N SER A 74 -10.34 5.35 34.65
CA SER A 74 -9.11 5.22 33.84
C SER A 74 -8.66 6.62 33.42
N ARG A 75 -7.52 7.08 33.96
CA ARG A 75 -6.86 8.31 33.55
C ARG A 75 -6.37 8.18 32.10
N GLN A 76 -7.22 8.49 31.13
CA GLN A 76 -6.76 8.96 29.83
C GLN A 76 -6.31 10.41 30.01
N GLY A 77 -5.02 10.67 29.77
CA GLY A 77 -4.47 12.02 29.75
C GLY A 77 -5.15 12.82 28.64
N ARG A 78 -6.13 13.65 28.99
CA ARG A 78 -6.63 14.71 28.11
C ARG A 78 -5.49 15.70 27.88
N LEU A 79 -4.99 15.76 26.65
CA LEU A 79 -4.18 16.88 26.20
C LEU A 79 -5.00 18.18 26.34
N PRO A 80 -4.39 19.31 26.72
CA PRO A 80 -5.13 20.53 26.99
C PRO A 80 -5.71 21.14 25.70
N GLY A 81 -7.00 21.45 25.71
CA GLY A 81 -7.54 22.65 25.07
C GLY A 81 -7.73 22.69 23.54
N ILE A 82 -7.89 21.57 22.83
CA ILE A 82 -8.27 21.60 21.40
C ILE A 82 -9.70 21.05 21.25
N HIS A 83 -10.59 21.83 20.63
CA HIS A 83 -11.95 21.39 20.36
C HIS A 83 -11.96 20.29 19.28
N PRO A 84 -12.71 19.19 19.44
CA PRO A 84 -12.77 18.12 18.42
C PRO A 84 -13.13 18.61 17.01
N GLY A 85 -13.91 19.69 16.90
CA GLY A 85 -14.22 20.32 15.61
C GLY A 85 -13.03 21.03 14.96
N GLU A 86 -12.09 21.56 15.74
CA GLU A 86 -10.88 22.25 15.25
C GLU A 86 -9.84 21.27 14.69
N LEU A 87 -9.79 20.05 15.25
CA LEU A 87 -8.99 18.93 14.73
C LEU A 87 -9.47 18.47 13.35
N VAL A 88 -10.79 18.42 13.13
CA VAL A 88 -11.38 18.05 11.82
C VAL A 88 -11.17 19.15 10.79
N LEU A 89 -11.12 20.42 11.20
CA LEU A 89 -10.91 21.56 10.30
C LEU A 89 -9.45 21.73 9.84
N SER A 90 -8.48 21.04 10.44
CA SER A 90 -7.05 21.21 10.15
C SER A 90 -6.44 20.08 9.31
N VAL A 91 -7.21 19.01 9.04
CA VAL A 91 -6.86 17.94 8.11
C VAL A 91 -7.72 18.07 6.87
N HIS A 92 -7.10 18.18 5.71
CA HIS A 92 -7.77 18.45 4.45
C HIS A 92 -7.49 17.35 3.42
N LEU A 93 -8.47 17.07 2.56
CA LEU A 93 -8.27 16.30 1.34
C LEU A 93 -7.97 17.27 0.20
N LEU A 94 -6.86 17.07 -0.50
CA LEU A 94 -6.41 18.00 -1.55
C LEU A 94 -7.44 18.14 -2.68
N GLU A 95 -8.10 17.05 -3.05
CA GLU A 95 -9.15 17.00 -4.08
C GLU A 95 -10.45 17.71 -3.68
N GLU A 96 -10.64 18.02 -2.39
CA GLU A 96 -11.83 18.73 -1.88
C GLU A 96 -11.55 20.22 -1.64
N LEU A 97 -10.30 20.66 -1.74
CA LEU A 97 -9.93 22.06 -1.58
C LEU A 97 -10.10 22.84 -2.89
N SER A 98 -10.79 23.98 -2.81
CA SER A 98 -10.69 25.00 -3.86
C SER A 98 -9.28 25.62 -3.87
N THR A 99 -8.88 26.23 -4.99
CA THR A 99 -7.59 26.96 -5.05
C THR A 99 -7.50 28.03 -3.97
N THR A 100 -8.58 28.78 -3.70
CA THR A 100 -8.62 29.81 -2.65
C THR A 100 -8.43 29.20 -1.26
N SER A 101 -9.09 28.07 -0.98
CA SER A 101 -8.95 27.36 0.30
C SER A 101 -7.53 26.81 0.47
N LEU A 102 -6.95 26.25 -0.59
CA LEU A 102 -5.57 25.79 -0.58
C LEU A 102 -4.62 26.97 -0.35
N ASP A 103 -4.79 28.10 -1.03
CA ASP A 103 -3.93 29.31 -0.89
C ASP A 103 -4.01 29.97 0.48
N ALA A 104 -5.09 29.77 1.23
CA ALA A 104 -5.21 30.26 2.60
C ALA A 104 -4.33 29.49 3.62
N LEU A 105 -3.84 28.28 3.30
CA LEU A 105 -3.03 27.48 4.23
C LEU A 105 -1.61 28.04 4.37
N ASP A 106 -1.13 28.14 5.62
CA ASP A 106 0.26 28.50 5.91
C ASP A 106 1.21 27.40 5.41
N ARG A 107 1.92 27.70 4.32
CA ARG A 107 2.89 26.81 3.66
C ARG A 107 4.05 26.39 4.57
N GLY A 108 4.38 27.21 5.57
CA GLY A 108 5.41 26.94 6.57
C GLY A 108 4.93 26.08 7.73
N ARG A 109 3.62 25.83 7.84
CA ARG A 109 3.00 25.02 8.89
C ARG A 109 2.01 23.99 8.34
N THR A 110 2.17 23.61 7.07
CA THR A 110 1.35 22.58 6.44
C THR A 110 2.21 21.39 6.04
N LEU A 111 1.86 20.20 6.53
CA LEU A 111 2.41 18.93 6.06
C LEU A 111 1.54 18.38 4.93
N VAL A 112 2.13 18.11 3.76
CA VAL A 112 1.45 17.38 2.69
C VAL A 112 1.84 15.90 2.77
N ILE A 113 0.85 15.01 2.76
CA ILE A 113 1.06 13.55 2.79
C ILE A 113 0.63 12.97 1.45
N LEU A 114 1.59 12.41 0.71
CA LEU A 114 1.36 11.66 -0.52
C LEU A 114 1.15 10.19 -0.19
N THR A 115 0.04 9.61 -0.61
CA THR A 115 -0.20 8.15 -0.49
C THR A 115 0.11 7.47 -1.81
N VAL A 116 1.08 6.55 -1.84
CA VAL A 116 1.55 5.87 -3.06
C VAL A 116 1.70 4.38 -2.78
N SER A 117 0.89 3.56 -3.43
CA SER A 117 0.89 2.10 -3.26
C SER A 117 0.22 1.42 -4.47
N PRO A 118 0.56 0.17 -4.82
CA PRO A 118 -0.06 -0.53 -5.95
C PRO A 118 -1.51 -0.97 -5.69
N LEU A 119 -2.13 -1.47 -6.75
CA LEU A 119 -3.14 -2.52 -6.65
C LEU A 119 -2.44 -3.84 -6.92
N GLU A 120 -2.50 -4.78 -5.98
CA GLU A 120 -1.72 -6.01 -6.01
C GLU A 120 -2.52 -7.17 -5.43
N GLU A 121 -2.33 -8.37 -6.00
CA GLU A 121 -2.89 -9.60 -5.48
C GLU A 121 -2.47 -9.88 -4.04
N HIS A 122 -3.44 -10.20 -3.18
CA HIS A 122 -3.24 -10.44 -1.74
C HIS A 122 -3.92 -11.75 -1.29
N GLY A 123 -3.75 -12.78 -2.11
CA GLY A 123 -4.34 -14.08 -1.90
C GLY A 123 -5.87 -14.10 -2.02
N PRO A 124 -6.49 -15.26 -1.77
CA PRO A 124 -7.90 -15.46 -2.09
C PRO A 124 -8.86 -14.75 -1.13
N HIS A 125 -8.35 -14.12 -0.06
CA HIS A 125 -9.16 -13.58 1.03
C HIS A 125 -9.10 -12.06 1.20
N LEU A 126 -8.16 -11.35 0.57
CA LEU A 126 -8.03 -9.90 0.68
C LEU A 126 -8.28 -9.20 -0.65
N PRO A 127 -8.71 -7.92 -0.62
CA PRO A 127 -8.88 -7.15 -1.84
C PRO A 127 -7.54 -6.70 -2.41
N LEU A 128 -7.52 -6.32 -3.69
CA LEU A 128 -6.31 -5.81 -4.37
C LEU A 128 -5.75 -4.51 -3.76
N GLY A 129 -6.53 -3.82 -2.94
CA GLY A 129 -6.22 -2.50 -2.41
C GLY A 129 -5.58 -2.48 -1.02
N VAL A 130 -5.15 -3.62 -0.47
CA VAL A 130 -4.58 -3.75 0.89
C VAL A 130 -3.53 -2.68 1.17
N ASP A 131 -2.52 -2.55 0.30
CA ASP A 131 -1.43 -1.59 0.47
C ASP A 131 -1.95 -0.15 0.54
N ALA A 132 -2.79 0.22 -0.42
CA ALA A 132 -3.33 1.58 -0.55
C ALA A 132 -4.26 1.94 0.62
N ILE A 133 -5.10 1.00 1.06
CA ILE A 133 -6.00 1.18 2.22
C ILE A 133 -5.17 1.40 3.49
N THR A 134 -4.16 0.56 3.69
CA THR A 134 -3.23 0.64 4.83
C THR A 134 -2.45 1.95 4.81
N ALA A 135 -1.87 2.32 3.68
CA ALA A 135 -1.13 3.57 3.50
C ALA A 135 -1.99 4.81 3.78
N ARG A 136 -3.25 4.79 3.34
CA ARG A 136 -4.20 5.86 3.61
C ARG A 136 -4.54 5.96 5.09
N HIS A 137 -4.72 4.82 5.77
CA HIS A 137 -4.94 4.82 7.22
C HIS A 137 -3.75 5.46 7.96
N PHE A 138 -2.52 5.06 7.65
CA PHE A 138 -1.33 5.68 8.24
C PHE A 138 -1.24 7.18 7.94
N ALA A 139 -1.56 7.60 6.71
CA ALA A 139 -1.58 9.02 6.34
C ALA A 139 -2.59 9.81 7.19
N THR A 140 -3.80 9.27 7.38
CA THR A 140 -4.83 9.88 8.22
C THR A 140 -4.42 9.93 9.69
N GLU A 141 -3.85 8.86 10.24
CA GLU A 141 -3.37 8.81 11.62
C GLU A 141 -2.24 9.80 11.89
N ILE A 142 -1.27 9.90 10.97
CA ILE A 142 -0.17 10.87 11.06
C ILE A 142 -0.72 12.30 11.00
N ALA A 143 -1.62 12.59 10.06
CA ALA A 143 -2.26 13.89 9.94
C ALA A 143 -3.02 14.29 11.21
N GLY A 144 -3.85 13.37 11.72
CA GLY A 144 -4.63 13.59 12.94
C GLY A 144 -3.76 13.83 14.17
N ARG A 145 -2.69 13.04 14.35
CA ARG A 145 -1.75 13.25 15.46
C ARG A 145 -0.97 14.55 15.32
N LEU A 146 -0.53 14.90 14.10
CA LEU A 146 0.17 16.15 13.86
C LEU A 146 -0.64 17.36 14.31
N VAL A 147 -1.90 17.48 13.84
CA VAL A 147 -2.73 18.65 14.17
C VAL A 147 -3.11 18.67 15.66
N ALA A 148 -3.20 17.50 16.30
CA ALA A 148 -3.47 17.38 17.72
C ALA A 148 -2.27 17.77 18.60
N THR A 149 -1.03 17.49 18.17
CA THR A 149 0.17 17.73 18.97
C THR A 149 0.89 19.03 18.61
N ARG A 150 0.59 19.64 17.45
CA ARG A 150 1.24 20.87 16.98
C ARG A 150 0.19 21.94 16.61
N PRO A 151 -0.31 22.72 17.59
CA PRO A 151 -1.29 23.77 17.33
C PRO A 151 -0.85 24.75 16.23
N GLY A 152 -1.79 25.10 15.35
CA GLY A 152 -1.54 25.97 14.20
C GLY A 152 -0.83 25.29 13.03
N TRP A 153 -0.67 23.96 13.06
CA TRP A 153 -0.32 23.17 11.88
C TRP A 153 -1.56 22.64 11.18
N SER A 154 -1.45 22.52 9.86
CA SER A 154 -2.43 21.83 9.00
C SER A 154 -1.79 20.59 8.37
N ALA A 155 -2.63 19.63 7.99
CA ALA A 155 -2.23 18.49 7.18
C ALA A 155 -3.09 18.42 5.92
N VAL A 156 -2.47 18.14 4.78
CA VAL A 156 -3.15 17.93 3.50
C VAL A 156 -2.85 16.52 3.02
N LEU A 157 -3.88 15.69 2.89
CA LEU A 157 -3.79 14.36 2.30
C LEU A 157 -4.02 14.50 0.80
N ALA A 158 -3.05 14.06 0.00
CA ALA A 158 -3.24 13.96 -1.44
C ALA A 158 -4.05 12.71 -1.82
N PRO A 159 -4.72 12.69 -2.99
CA PRO A 159 -5.36 11.50 -3.50
C PRO A 159 -4.39 10.33 -3.54
N THR A 160 -4.89 9.12 -3.28
CA THR A 160 -4.07 7.92 -3.36
C THR A 160 -3.64 7.66 -4.80
N LEU A 161 -2.33 7.54 -5.01
CA LEU A 161 -1.75 7.16 -6.28
C LEU A 161 -1.59 5.64 -6.30
N HIS A 162 -2.46 4.97 -7.07
CA HIS A 162 -2.39 3.53 -7.32
C HIS A 162 -1.24 3.17 -8.27
N LEU A 163 -0.01 3.42 -7.82
CA LEU A 163 1.24 3.21 -8.53
C LEU A 163 2.15 2.35 -7.68
N GLY A 164 2.59 1.21 -8.21
CA GLY A 164 3.61 0.41 -7.55
C GLY A 164 4.41 -0.45 -8.50
N SER A 165 5.56 -0.91 -8.02
CA SER A 165 6.48 -1.80 -8.73
C SER A 165 6.83 -2.96 -7.81
N PHE A 166 7.47 -4.02 -8.33
CA PHE A 166 7.77 -5.22 -7.51
C PHE A 166 6.50 -5.82 -6.94
N THR A 167 5.53 -6.06 -7.81
CA THR A 167 4.25 -6.68 -7.48
C THR A 167 4.21 -8.09 -8.05
N PHE A 168 3.31 -8.94 -7.57
CA PHE A 168 3.07 -10.26 -8.15
C PHE A 168 2.21 -10.21 -9.42
N ASP A 169 2.58 -11.00 -10.44
CA ASP A 169 1.84 -11.07 -11.71
C ASP A 169 0.58 -11.95 -11.58
N ALA A 170 -0.54 -11.30 -11.27
CA ALA A 170 -1.83 -11.94 -11.05
C ALA A 170 -2.99 -11.07 -11.59
N PRO A 171 -4.16 -11.68 -11.89
CA PRO A 171 -5.33 -10.93 -12.35
C PRO A 171 -5.70 -9.80 -11.39
N GLY A 172 -5.76 -8.57 -11.91
CA GLY A 172 -6.10 -7.38 -11.14
C GLY A 172 -4.90 -6.65 -10.56
N THR A 173 -3.71 -7.28 -10.45
CA THR A 173 -2.48 -6.55 -10.13
C THR A 173 -2.16 -5.55 -11.22
N VAL A 174 -1.92 -4.30 -10.84
CA VAL A 174 -1.50 -3.23 -11.76
C VAL A 174 -0.05 -2.87 -11.46
N THR A 175 0.86 -3.51 -12.18
CA THR A 175 2.30 -3.23 -12.05
C THR A 175 2.74 -2.07 -12.93
N VAL A 176 3.51 -1.16 -12.34
CA VAL A 176 4.09 0.00 -13.00
C VAL A 176 5.61 -0.10 -12.90
N ARG A 177 6.31 0.32 -13.97
CA ARG A 177 7.78 0.33 -13.98
C ARG A 177 8.29 1.19 -12.83
N GLN A 178 9.31 0.71 -12.11
CA GLN A 178 9.92 1.41 -10.97
C GLN A 178 10.26 2.89 -11.28
N ARG A 179 10.80 3.17 -12.47
CA ARG A 179 11.12 4.55 -12.90
C ARG A 179 9.88 5.45 -13.00
N VAL A 180 8.73 4.91 -13.42
CA VAL A 180 7.49 5.67 -13.56
C VAL A 180 6.92 6.01 -12.18
N VAL A 181 7.03 5.09 -11.20
CA VAL A 181 6.71 5.39 -9.80
C VAL A 181 7.57 6.57 -9.30
N ARG A 182 8.89 6.48 -9.49
CA ARG A 182 9.82 7.57 -9.10
C ARG A 182 9.44 8.89 -9.79
N ASP A 183 9.29 8.89 -11.10
CA ASP A 183 9.08 10.11 -11.89
C ASP A 183 7.75 10.78 -11.56
N ALA A 184 6.68 9.99 -11.39
CA ALA A 184 5.39 10.51 -10.93
C ALA A 184 5.51 11.18 -9.56
N VAL A 185 6.16 10.52 -8.59
CA VAL A 185 6.33 11.10 -7.24
C VAL A 185 7.23 12.34 -7.27
N VAL A 186 8.24 12.40 -8.15
CA VAL A 186 9.03 13.61 -8.39
C VAL A 186 8.15 14.74 -8.92
N ASP A 187 7.31 14.47 -9.92
CA ASP A 187 6.44 15.49 -10.52
C ASP A 187 5.41 16.03 -9.52
N TYR A 188 4.80 15.16 -8.70
CA TYR A 188 3.94 15.56 -7.60
C TYR A 188 4.69 16.43 -6.58
N GLY A 189 5.84 15.95 -6.09
CA GLY A 189 6.62 16.67 -5.09
C GLY A 189 7.14 18.03 -5.58
N LEU A 190 7.61 18.12 -6.83
CA LEU A 190 8.05 19.39 -7.43
C LEU A 190 6.89 20.35 -7.67
N SER A 191 5.70 19.84 -8.03
CA SER A 191 4.51 20.68 -8.23
C SER A 191 4.03 21.27 -6.90
N LEU A 192 3.97 20.46 -5.84
CA LEU A 192 3.63 20.92 -4.49
C LEU A 192 4.67 21.91 -3.95
N ALA A 193 5.96 21.65 -4.16
CA ALA A 193 7.02 22.57 -3.77
C ALA A 193 6.92 23.91 -4.52
N ARG A 194 6.56 23.89 -5.81
CA ARG A 194 6.32 25.10 -6.61
C ARG A 194 5.12 25.90 -6.09
N ALA A 195 4.10 25.23 -5.55
CA ALA A 195 2.97 25.85 -4.85
C ALA A 195 3.34 26.37 -3.43
N GLY A 196 4.61 26.28 -3.04
CA GLY A 196 5.15 26.84 -1.81
C GLY A 196 5.25 25.86 -0.63
N PHE A 197 4.68 24.66 -0.73
CA PHE A 197 4.72 23.68 0.36
C PHE A 197 6.15 23.25 0.69
N ARG A 198 6.48 23.23 1.98
CA ARG A 198 7.85 23.00 2.46
C ARG A 198 8.08 21.64 3.08
N PHE A 199 7.02 20.97 3.52
CA PHE A 199 7.07 19.70 4.22
C PHE A 199 6.17 18.69 3.52
N ILE A 200 6.79 17.66 2.96
CA ILE A 200 6.10 16.61 2.20
C ILE A 200 6.55 15.26 2.76
N VAL A 201 5.61 14.37 3.04
CA VAL A 201 5.93 12.98 3.39
C VAL A 201 5.21 12.03 2.45
N VAL A 202 5.83 10.87 2.21
CA VAL A 202 5.22 9.78 1.44
C VAL A 202 4.81 8.67 2.40
N SER A 203 3.51 8.34 2.38
CA SER A 203 2.91 7.17 3.02
C SER A 203 2.74 6.06 1.99
N ASN A 204 3.11 4.84 2.37
CA ASN A 204 3.08 3.65 1.54
C ASN A 204 2.78 2.40 2.39
N GLY A 205 2.04 1.45 1.83
CA GLY A 205 1.73 0.15 2.44
C GLY A 205 2.57 -1.01 1.87
N HIS A 206 3.15 -0.83 0.69
CA HIS A 206 3.83 -1.91 -0.05
C HIS A 206 5.29 -2.12 0.37
N ALA A 207 5.68 -3.36 0.67
CA ALA A 207 7.03 -3.70 1.10
C ALA A 207 8.03 -4.00 -0.03
N GLY A 208 7.62 -3.87 -1.30
CA GLY A 208 8.47 -4.15 -2.46
C GLY A 208 9.80 -3.37 -2.46
N PRO A 209 10.99 -4.00 -2.42
CA PRO A 209 12.27 -3.30 -2.25
C PRO A 209 12.57 -2.25 -3.32
N THR A 210 12.27 -2.53 -4.59
CA THR A 210 12.47 -1.56 -5.67
C THR A 210 11.44 -0.43 -5.63
N HIS A 211 10.23 -0.70 -5.13
CA HIS A 211 9.20 0.32 -4.91
C HIS A 211 9.63 1.30 -3.82
N LEU A 212 10.03 0.79 -2.65
CA LEU A 212 10.57 1.60 -1.55
C LEU A 212 11.76 2.45 -2.00
N ALA A 213 12.70 1.86 -2.75
CA ALA A 213 13.83 2.59 -3.31
C ALA A 213 13.39 3.71 -4.27
N ALA A 214 12.33 3.52 -5.06
CA ALA A 214 11.79 4.55 -5.95
C ALA A 214 11.23 5.75 -5.17
N LEU A 215 10.47 5.49 -4.10
CA LEU A 215 9.90 6.54 -3.24
C LEU A 215 10.99 7.34 -2.51
N GLU A 216 12.02 6.66 -2.01
CA GLU A 216 13.17 7.30 -1.38
C GLU A 216 14.00 8.13 -2.37
N GLU A 217 14.21 7.60 -3.58
CA GLU A 217 14.92 8.33 -4.64
C GLU A 217 14.16 9.59 -5.05
N ALA A 218 12.84 9.47 -5.27
CA ALA A 218 11.98 10.61 -5.59
C ALA A 218 12.04 11.68 -4.49
N SER A 219 11.90 11.28 -3.23
CA SER A 219 11.99 12.19 -2.07
C SER A 219 13.33 12.94 -2.03
N ALA A 220 14.45 12.22 -2.25
CA ALA A 220 15.78 12.82 -2.27
C ALA A 220 16.02 13.75 -3.49
N ILE A 221 15.38 13.48 -4.63
CA ILE A 221 15.43 14.35 -5.81
C ILE A 221 14.69 15.65 -5.53
N VAL A 222 13.44 15.57 -5.04
CA VAL A 222 12.60 16.74 -4.76
C VAL A 222 13.23 17.61 -3.67
N ALA A 223 13.66 17.00 -2.56
CA ALA A 223 14.29 17.72 -1.45
C ALA A 223 15.50 18.54 -1.92
N ARG A 224 16.36 17.96 -2.77
CA ARG A 224 17.53 18.65 -3.32
C ARG A 224 17.16 19.72 -4.35
N ARG A 225 16.30 19.39 -5.32
CA ARG A 225 15.97 20.29 -6.44
C ARG A 225 15.15 21.49 -6.01
N ALA A 226 14.19 21.30 -5.11
CA ALA A 226 13.29 22.35 -4.66
C ALA A 226 13.67 22.96 -3.30
N ARG A 227 14.71 22.45 -2.61
CA ARG A 227 15.14 22.92 -1.27
C ARG A 227 14.00 22.89 -0.25
N VAL A 228 13.24 21.79 -0.25
CA VAL A 228 12.15 21.48 0.68
C VAL A 228 12.48 20.21 1.47
N THR A 229 11.72 19.94 2.53
CA THR A 229 11.80 18.68 3.25
C THR A 229 10.86 17.68 2.60
N MET A 230 11.41 16.58 2.05
CA MET A 230 10.63 15.46 1.55
C MET A 230 11.23 14.12 1.99
N ALA A 231 10.41 13.21 2.52
CA ALA A 231 10.85 11.89 2.95
C ALA A 231 9.76 10.82 2.79
N SER A 232 10.17 9.58 2.51
CA SER A 232 9.33 8.40 2.64
C SER A 232 9.40 7.89 4.08
N VAL A 233 8.29 7.94 4.81
CA VAL A 233 8.23 7.54 6.23
C VAL A 233 8.08 6.03 6.33
N SER A 234 7.22 5.44 5.49
CA SER A 234 6.91 4.01 5.52
C SER A 234 8.10 3.13 5.17
N GLY A 235 9.02 3.55 4.29
CA GLY A 235 10.21 2.74 3.94
C GLY A 235 11.17 2.54 5.13
N HIS A 236 11.32 3.54 5.98
CA HIS A 236 12.14 3.44 7.20
C HIS A 236 11.49 2.50 8.24
N LEU A 237 10.17 2.59 8.38
CA LEU A 237 9.41 1.80 9.33
C LEU A 237 9.26 0.35 8.90
N ALA A 238 9.01 0.08 7.61
CA ALA A 238 8.84 -1.27 7.07
C ALA A 238 10.06 -2.17 7.36
N TRP A 239 11.28 -1.61 7.23
CA TRP A 239 12.50 -2.34 7.59
C TRP A 239 12.55 -2.70 9.07
N SER A 240 12.34 -1.71 9.95
CA SER A 240 12.41 -1.89 11.40
C SER A 240 11.33 -2.84 11.91
N PHE A 241 10.13 -2.75 11.34
CA PHE A 241 9.02 -3.64 11.64
C PHE A 241 9.34 -5.08 11.24
N ARG A 242 9.77 -5.30 9.99
CA ARG A 242 10.14 -6.62 9.49
C ARG A 242 11.32 -7.25 10.25
N SER A 243 12.23 -6.44 10.79
CA SER A 243 13.32 -6.95 11.62
C SER A 243 12.90 -7.28 13.06
N GLY A 244 11.61 -7.19 13.39
CA GLY A 244 11.08 -7.45 14.73
C GLY A 244 11.45 -6.39 15.77
N ARG A 245 11.99 -5.24 15.35
CA ARG A 245 12.54 -4.22 16.27
C ARG A 245 11.49 -3.64 17.22
N PHE A 246 10.23 -3.66 16.79
CA PHE A 246 9.12 -3.05 17.52
C PHE A 246 8.29 -4.07 18.30
N LEU A 247 8.64 -5.37 18.28
CA LEU A 247 7.83 -6.42 18.91
C LEU A 247 7.60 -6.17 20.40
N ASP A 248 8.62 -5.77 21.15
CA ASP A 248 8.47 -5.49 22.59
C ASP A 248 7.48 -4.33 22.86
N GLN A 249 7.49 -3.30 22.00
CA GLN A 249 6.54 -2.18 22.09
C GLN A 249 5.12 -2.64 21.71
N VAL A 250 5.00 -3.53 20.73
CA VAL A 250 3.72 -4.13 20.32
C VAL A 250 3.14 -4.96 21.45
N GLU A 251 3.95 -5.80 22.11
CA GLU A 251 3.53 -6.62 23.26
C GLU A 251 3.09 -5.76 24.44
N ALA A 252 3.81 -4.67 24.72
CA ALA A 252 3.43 -3.70 25.72
C ALA A 252 2.06 -3.08 25.41
N GLN A 253 1.79 -2.73 24.15
CA GLN A 253 0.47 -2.18 23.75
C GLN A 253 -0.63 -3.23 23.65
N LEU A 254 -0.28 -4.47 23.34
CA LEU A 254 -1.21 -5.60 23.35
C LEU A 254 -1.59 -6.00 24.79
N GLY A 255 -0.76 -5.66 25.77
CA GLY A 255 -0.94 -6.05 27.17
C GLY A 255 -0.60 -7.51 27.47
N ARG A 256 0.06 -8.19 26.53
CA ARG A 256 0.55 -9.57 26.68
C ARG A 256 1.76 -9.80 25.79
N ALA A 257 2.59 -10.77 26.17
CA ALA A 257 3.60 -11.30 25.28
C ALA A 257 2.96 -12.10 24.14
N LEU A 258 3.61 -12.07 22.97
CA LEU A 258 3.41 -13.02 21.89
C LEU A 258 3.99 -14.36 22.32
N THR A 259 3.25 -15.42 22.02
CA THR A 259 3.71 -16.81 22.14
C THR A 259 4.86 -17.09 21.18
N ASP A 260 5.62 -18.16 21.42
CA ASP A 260 6.70 -18.57 20.51
C ASP A 260 6.19 -18.84 19.09
N THR A 261 4.99 -19.41 18.97
CA THR A 261 4.30 -19.63 17.69
C THR A 261 3.98 -18.31 16.99
N GLU A 262 3.45 -17.33 17.70
CA GLU A 262 3.18 -15.99 17.15
C GLU A 262 4.47 -15.30 16.72
N ARG A 263 5.54 -15.35 17.53
CA ARG A 263 6.84 -14.76 17.16
C ARG A 263 7.43 -15.41 15.91
N ALA A 264 7.35 -16.73 15.79
CA ALA A 264 7.77 -17.46 14.59
C ALA A 264 6.92 -17.06 13.38
N ALA A 265 5.60 -17.02 13.53
CA ALA A 265 4.68 -16.61 12.47
C ALA A 265 4.95 -15.18 11.98
N PHE A 266 5.21 -14.25 12.89
CA PHE A 266 5.57 -12.87 12.56
C PHE A 266 6.87 -12.78 11.74
N ALA A 267 7.88 -13.59 12.08
CA ALA A 267 9.16 -13.59 11.35
C ALA A 267 9.02 -14.13 9.91
N GLU A 268 8.05 -15.01 9.68
CA GLU A 268 7.76 -15.60 8.37
C GLU A 268 6.86 -14.72 7.51
N ASP A 269 6.07 -13.85 8.15
CA ASP A 269 5.07 -12.97 7.55
C ASP A 269 5.69 -11.99 6.55
N ALA A 270 5.11 -11.94 5.35
CA ALA A 270 5.67 -11.10 4.29
C ALA A 270 4.65 -10.53 3.30
N HIS A 271 3.52 -11.21 3.07
CA HIS A 271 2.52 -10.78 2.08
C HIS A 271 1.17 -11.44 2.31
N ALA A 272 0.10 -10.67 2.46
CA ALA A 272 -1.26 -11.11 2.73
C ALA A 272 -1.41 -12.10 3.91
N GLY A 273 -0.43 -12.13 4.80
CA GLY A 273 -0.37 -13.07 5.92
C GLY A 273 -1.00 -12.48 7.18
N TRP A 274 -0.37 -12.67 8.33
CA TRP A 274 -0.94 -12.33 9.63
C TRP A 274 -1.20 -10.82 9.75
N TRP A 275 -0.20 -9.99 9.46
CA TRP A 275 -0.25 -8.54 9.61
C TRP A 275 -1.32 -7.89 8.72
N GLU A 276 -1.28 -8.15 7.41
CA GLU A 276 -2.18 -7.49 6.45
C GLU A 276 -3.63 -7.95 6.58
N THR A 277 -3.83 -9.24 6.89
CA THR A 277 -5.17 -9.75 7.18
C THR A 277 -5.73 -9.09 8.44
N SER A 278 -4.91 -8.96 9.49
CA SER A 278 -5.30 -8.27 10.73
C SER A 278 -5.65 -6.80 10.48
N MET A 279 -4.84 -6.11 9.65
CA MET A 279 -5.08 -4.73 9.26
C MET A 279 -6.40 -4.58 8.50
N MET A 280 -6.70 -5.48 7.57
CA MET A 280 -7.95 -5.43 6.83
C MET A 280 -9.18 -5.76 7.68
N LEU A 281 -9.07 -6.70 8.62
CA LEU A 281 -10.13 -6.94 9.60
C LEU A 281 -10.40 -5.71 10.49
N MET A 282 -9.36 -4.93 10.80
CA MET A 282 -9.50 -3.68 11.56
C MET A 282 -10.12 -2.56 10.71
N LEU A 283 -9.72 -2.42 9.44
CA LEU A 283 -10.04 -1.25 8.62
C LEU A 283 -11.28 -1.43 7.73
N ARG A 284 -11.42 -2.59 7.11
CA ARG A 284 -12.44 -2.92 6.10
C ARG A 284 -12.80 -4.40 6.18
N PRO A 285 -13.35 -4.86 7.32
CA PRO A 285 -13.72 -6.27 7.51
C PRO A 285 -14.75 -6.73 6.46
N ASP A 286 -15.53 -5.81 5.89
CA ASP A 286 -16.48 -6.04 4.80
C ASP A 286 -15.82 -6.49 3.48
N LEU A 287 -14.50 -6.29 3.33
CA LEU A 287 -13.73 -6.70 2.16
C LEU A 287 -12.92 -7.97 2.38
N VAL A 288 -12.95 -8.55 3.59
CA VAL A 288 -12.19 -9.76 3.92
C VAL A 288 -13.10 -10.98 3.78
N ASP A 289 -12.71 -11.93 2.92
CA ASP A 289 -13.44 -13.19 2.78
C ASP A 289 -13.16 -14.11 3.97
N GLU A 290 -14.21 -14.63 4.62
CA GLU A 290 -14.17 -15.48 5.82
C GLU A 290 -13.25 -16.71 5.70
N ARG A 291 -12.89 -17.13 4.48
CA ARG A 291 -11.94 -18.24 4.27
C ARG A 291 -10.58 -18.02 4.93
N TRP A 292 -10.20 -16.78 5.24
CA TRP A 292 -8.94 -16.45 5.91
C TRP A 292 -8.66 -17.30 7.15
N ARG A 293 -9.73 -17.67 7.89
CA ARG A 293 -9.65 -18.50 9.11
C ARG A 293 -9.15 -19.92 8.85
N ALA A 294 -9.41 -20.44 7.65
CA ALA A 294 -9.10 -21.80 7.25
C ALA A 294 -7.87 -21.87 6.33
N LEU A 295 -7.27 -20.72 5.96
CA LEU A 295 -6.09 -20.70 5.12
C LEU A 295 -4.89 -21.26 5.89
N PRO A 296 -4.21 -22.30 5.37
CA PRO A 296 -3.02 -22.84 6.02
C PRO A 296 -1.87 -21.82 5.96
N PRO A 297 -0.86 -21.92 6.85
CA PRO A 297 0.37 -21.17 6.70
C PRO A 297 1.03 -21.39 5.34
N ALA A 298 1.52 -20.33 4.72
CA ALA A 298 2.30 -20.39 3.49
C ALA A 298 3.69 -19.80 3.72
N THR A 299 4.70 -20.66 3.84
CA THR A 299 6.07 -20.27 4.11
C THR A 299 6.98 -20.72 2.97
N TYR A 300 8.01 -19.93 2.71
CA TYR A 300 8.92 -20.13 1.58
C TYR A 300 10.35 -19.91 2.03
N SER A 301 11.23 -20.83 1.64
CA SER A 301 12.67 -20.73 1.88
C SER A 301 13.29 -19.53 1.14
N LEU A 302 14.46 -19.07 1.59
CA LEU A 302 15.15 -17.97 0.92
C LEU A 302 15.38 -18.19 -0.58
N PRO A 303 15.81 -19.39 -1.05
CA PRO A 303 15.94 -19.65 -2.49
C PRO A 303 14.63 -19.55 -3.26
N GLU A 304 13.51 -19.97 -2.67
CA GLU A 304 12.20 -19.87 -3.31
C GLU A 304 11.76 -18.41 -3.46
N ARG A 305 12.02 -17.57 -2.45
CA ARG A 305 11.71 -16.14 -2.48
C ARG A 305 12.49 -15.35 -3.55
N LEU A 306 13.57 -15.93 -4.10
CA LEU A 306 14.32 -15.33 -5.23
C LEU A 306 13.64 -15.57 -6.58
N VAL A 307 12.69 -16.49 -6.65
CA VAL A 307 11.92 -16.77 -7.86
C VAL A 307 10.81 -15.72 -7.98
N PRO A 308 10.68 -15.00 -9.11
CA PRO A 308 9.53 -14.12 -9.33
C PRO A 308 8.22 -14.88 -9.18
N ASP A 309 7.21 -14.24 -8.58
CA ASP A 309 5.87 -14.82 -8.38
C ASP A 309 5.86 -16.12 -7.57
N TYR A 310 6.84 -16.31 -6.68
CA TYR A 310 6.94 -17.51 -5.86
C TYR A 310 5.65 -17.86 -5.07
N PRO A 311 4.84 -16.91 -4.55
CA PRO A 311 3.62 -17.25 -3.83
C PRO A 311 2.49 -17.75 -4.74
N LEU A 312 2.62 -17.55 -6.06
CA LEU A 312 1.65 -17.99 -7.08
C LEU A 312 2.10 -19.29 -7.76
N LYS A 313 3.33 -19.73 -7.50
CA LYS A 313 3.91 -20.93 -8.11
C LYS A 313 3.69 -22.15 -7.22
N ARG A 314 3.79 -23.34 -7.84
CA ARG A 314 3.75 -24.64 -7.15
C ARG A 314 2.47 -24.86 -6.30
N GLY A 315 1.33 -24.33 -6.76
CA GLY A 315 0.06 -24.42 -6.05
C GLY A 315 -0.09 -23.41 -4.90
N GLY A 316 0.79 -22.42 -4.82
CA GLY A 316 0.65 -21.31 -3.90
C GLY A 316 -0.60 -20.47 -4.18
N GLN A 317 -1.10 -19.84 -3.12
CA GLN A 317 -2.37 -19.12 -3.11
C GLN A 317 -2.18 -17.60 -3.09
N GLY A 318 -0.99 -17.08 -3.44
CA GLY A 318 -0.78 -15.63 -3.52
C GLY A 318 -0.57 -14.92 -2.19
N TYR A 319 -0.31 -15.64 -1.09
CA TYR A 319 0.06 -15.09 0.22
C TYR A 319 1.28 -15.81 0.81
N VAL A 320 1.92 -15.15 1.77
CA VAL A 320 3.14 -15.56 2.49
C VAL A 320 3.00 -15.16 3.95
N GLY A 321 2.80 -16.14 4.82
CA GLY A 321 2.58 -15.96 6.24
C GLY A 321 1.41 -16.80 6.76
N HIS A 322 0.75 -16.27 7.79
CA HIS A 322 -0.25 -17.01 8.58
C HIS A 322 -1.58 -16.24 8.65
N PRO A 323 -2.40 -16.22 7.58
CA PRO A 323 -3.65 -15.46 7.58
C PRO A 323 -4.61 -15.87 8.71
N SER A 324 -4.65 -17.17 9.05
CA SER A 324 -5.54 -17.71 10.09
C SER A 324 -5.23 -17.19 11.50
N LEU A 325 -4.08 -16.55 11.73
CA LEU A 325 -3.75 -15.91 13.00
C LEU A 325 -4.28 -14.49 13.11
N ALA A 326 -4.93 -13.96 12.06
CA ALA A 326 -5.36 -12.56 12.00
C ALA A 326 -6.19 -12.11 13.21
N ASP A 327 -5.75 -11.00 13.79
CA ASP A 327 -6.33 -10.40 14.99
C ASP A 327 -6.35 -8.86 14.85
N PRO A 328 -7.53 -8.23 14.73
CA PRO A 328 -7.62 -6.77 14.62
C PRO A 328 -7.08 -6.04 15.86
N VAL A 329 -7.03 -6.68 17.03
CA VAL A 329 -6.44 -6.09 18.25
C VAL A 329 -4.91 -6.02 18.11
N PHE A 330 -4.28 -7.09 17.61
CA PHE A 330 -2.87 -7.08 17.24
C PHE A 330 -2.54 -6.01 16.20
N ALA A 331 -3.37 -5.88 15.16
CA ALA A 331 -3.21 -4.82 14.15
C ALA A 331 -3.28 -3.42 14.77
N LYS A 332 -4.24 -3.18 15.67
CA LYS A 332 -4.39 -1.90 16.36
C LYS A 332 -3.17 -1.55 17.21
N ALA A 333 -2.71 -2.48 18.04
CA ALA A 333 -1.54 -2.28 18.89
C ALA A 333 -0.28 -1.98 18.05
N THR A 334 -0.09 -2.72 16.98
CA THR A 334 1.03 -2.52 16.05
C THR A 334 0.92 -1.18 15.30
N CYS A 335 -0.27 -0.82 14.81
CA CYS A 335 -0.50 0.46 14.17
C CYS A 335 -0.17 1.63 15.10
N ASP A 336 -0.57 1.56 16.38
CA ASP A 336 -0.28 2.60 17.37
C ASP A 336 1.22 2.82 17.56
N VAL A 337 2.00 1.73 17.64
CA VAL A 337 3.46 1.77 17.71
C VAL A 337 4.04 2.37 16.43
N LEU A 338 3.65 1.87 15.26
CA LEU A 338 4.18 2.34 13.98
C LEU A 338 3.87 3.81 13.71
N VAL A 339 2.68 4.30 14.06
CA VAL A 339 2.35 5.73 13.94
C VAL A 339 3.14 6.56 14.96
N THR A 340 3.40 6.04 16.17
CA THR A 340 4.25 6.75 17.14
C THR A 340 5.66 6.94 16.60
N GLU A 341 6.25 5.89 16.04
CA GLU A 341 7.56 5.94 15.39
C GLU A 341 7.52 6.83 14.12
N ALA A 342 6.43 6.80 13.35
CA ALA A 342 6.22 7.70 12.22
C ALA A 342 6.20 9.18 12.67
N MET A 343 5.50 9.49 13.76
CA MET A 343 5.43 10.85 14.30
C MET A 343 6.78 11.34 14.79
N ALA A 344 7.58 10.48 15.43
CA ALA A 344 8.96 10.85 15.80
C ALA A 344 9.80 11.25 14.58
N LEU A 345 9.62 10.56 13.45
CA LEU A 345 10.27 10.94 12.18
C LEU A 345 9.70 12.24 11.62
N VAL A 346 8.38 12.41 11.60
CA VAL A 346 7.72 13.64 11.14
C VAL A 346 8.20 14.83 11.97
N ASP A 347 8.19 14.74 13.29
CA ASP A 347 8.63 15.82 14.18
C ASP A 347 10.09 16.21 13.92
N ALA A 348 10.97 15.23 13.74
CA ALA A 348 12.37 15.48 13.37
C ALA A 348 12.52 16.18 12.01
N LEU A 349 11.67 15.82 11.03
CA LEU A 349 11.62 16.46 9.71
C LEU A 349 11.14 17.92 9.82
N LEU A 350 10.09 18.17 10.60
CA LEU A 350 9.50 19.50 10.79
C LEU A 350 10.44 20.45 11.57
N ASP A 351 11.11 19.94 12.61
CA ASP A 351 12.05 20.72 13.43
C ASP A 351 13.40 20.96 12.73
N ARG A 352 13.59 20.45 11.50
CA ARG A 352 14.84 20.51 10.73
C ARG A 352 16.06 19.97 11.50
N ARG A 353 15.83 19.07 12.46
CA ARG A 353 16.88 18.42 13.28
C ARG A 353 17.56 17.26 12.55
N LEU A 354 17.50 17.24 11.21
CA LEU A 354 17.99 16.15 10.37
C LEU A 354 19.51 16.21 10.19
N GLY A 355 20.26 16.18 11.29
CA GLY A 355 21.68 15.84 11.27
C GLY A 355 21.92 14.33 11.05
N THR A 356 20.88 13.50 11.21
CA THR A 356 21.02 12.04 11.38
C THR A 356 19.93 11.21 10.67
N PHE A 357 19.22 11.74 9.67
CA PHE A 357 18.27 10.91 8.90
C PHE A 357 19.04 9.93 8.00
N ARG A 358 19.27 8.71 8.50
CA ARG A 358 19.83 7.61 7.72
C ARG A 358 18.73 7.13 6.77
N ARG A 359 18.94 7.33 5.46
CA ARG A 359 18.11 6.70 4.42
C ARG A 359 17.96 5.20 4.70
N ALA A 360 16.80 4.63 4.39
CA ALA A 360 16.56 3.22 4.67
C ALA A 360 17.61 2.35 3.94
N PRO A 361 17.90 1.14 4.43
CA PRO A 361 18.95 0.29 3.87
C PRO A 361 18.80 0.05 2.37
N PHE A 362 17.55 -0.02 1.87
CA PHE A 362 17.25 -0.26 0.46
C PHE A 362 17.85 0.77 -0.50
N SER A 363 17.83 2.07 -0.16
CA SER A 363 18.43 3.10 -1.02
C SER A 363 19.96 3.12 -1.01
N LYS A 364 20.59 2.38 -0.08
CA LYS A 364 22.04 2.18 -0.05
C LYS A 364 22.50 1.02 -0.95
N ILE A 365 21.60 0.12 -1.33
CA ILE A 365 21.90 -0.99 -2.24
C ILE A 365 21.88 -0.45 -3.68
N PRO A 366 23.03 -0.35 -4.37
CA PRO A 366 23.09 0.27 -5.70
C PRO A 366 22.16 -0.43 -6.69
N LEU A 367 22.06 -1.76 -6.63
CA LEU A 367 21.24 -2.60 -7.52
C LEU A 367 19.75 -2.25 -7.51
N LEU A 368 19.23 -1.73 -6.39
CA LEU A 368 17.83 -1.36 -6.24
C LEU A 368 17.51 0.04 -6.76
N ARG A 369 18.51 0.83 -7.14
CA ARG A 369 18.32 2.19 -7.65
C ARG A 369 17.84 2.16 -9.10
N THR A 370 16.89 3.03 -9.42
CA THR A 370 16.27 3.08 -10.77
C THR A 370 17.28 3.30 -11.90
N ASN A 371 18.36 4.02 -11.62
CA ASN A 371 19.38 4.34 -12.62
C ASN A 371 20.57 3.36 -12.63
N PHE A 372 20.60 2.33 -11.77
CA PHE A 372 21.76 1.45 -11.68
C PHE A 372 22.05 0.72 -12.98
N TRP A 373 21.06 0.01 -13.54
CA TRP A 373 21.24 -0.74 -14.78
C TRP A 373 21.51 0.15 -15.99
N PRO A 374 20.82 1.29 -16.18
CA PRO A 374 21.20 2.27 -17.20
C PRO A 374 22.64 2.77 -17.07
N VAL A 375 23.08 3.10 -15.86
CA VAL A 375 24.45 3.59 -15.60
C VAL A 375 25.47 2.48 -15.82
N ALA A 376 25.24 1.27 -15.29
CA ALA A 376 26.12 0.12 -15.47
C ALA A 376 26.27 -0.24 -16.95
N ALA A 377 25.17 -0.20 -17.72
CA ALA A 377 25.21 -0.39 -19.17
C ALA A 377 26.04 0.71 -19.85
N ALA A 378 25.78 1.99 -19.55
CA ALA A 378 26.53 3.12 -20.12
C ALA A 378 28.04 3.05 -19.80
N THR A 379 28.40 2.71 -18.55
CA THR A 379 29.79 2.49 -18.14
C THR A 379 30.40 1.30 -18.87
N GLY A 380 29.67 0.19 -19.00
CA GLY A 380 30.10 -0.98 -19.77
C GLY A 380 30.38 -0.64 -21.24
N PHE A 381 29.49 0.12 -21.89
CA PHE A 381 29.70 0.62 -23.25
C PHE A 381 30.92 1.54 -23.36
N ALA A 382 31.11 2.47 -22.42
CA ALA A 382 32.26 3.38 -22.41
C ALA A 382 33.58 2.62 -22.25
N VAL A 383 33.63 1.62 -21.36
CA VAL A 383 34.82 0.77 -21.16
C VAL A 383 35.10 -0.06 -22.42
N ALA A 384 34.07 -0.65 -23.03
CA ALA A 384 34.22 -1.43 -24.27
C ALA A 384 34.69 -0.56 -25.44
N ALA A 385 34.17 0.66 -25.58
CA ALA A 385 34.60 1.62 -26.61
C ALA A 385 36.07 2.05 -26.40
N LEU A 386 36.47 2.34 -25.16
CA LEU A 386 37.86 2.66 -24.82
C LEU A 386 38.81 1.48 -25.07
N ALA A 387 38.37 0.24 -24.81
CA ALA A 387 39.14 -0.96 -25.11
C ALA A 387 39.28 -1.21 -26.62
N TRP A 388 38.24 -0.90 -27.41
CA TRP A 388 38.25 -1.03 -28.87
C TRP A 388 39.10 0.05 -29.56
N LEU A 389 39.14 1.26 -29.01
CA LEU A 389 39.97 2.38 -29.50
C LEU A 389 41.45 2.26 -29.12
N ARG A 390 41.84 1.29 -28.27
CA ARG A 390 43.26 1.02 -28.00
C ARG A 390 43.89 0.40 -29.26
N PRO A 391 45.01 0.95 -29.77
CA PRO A 391 45.68 0.38 -30.92
C PRO A 391 46.10 -1.06 -30.61
N ARG A 392 45.68 -1.99 -31.46
CA ARG A 392 46.15 -3.39 -31.41
C ARG A 392 47.64 -3.35 -31.76
N ARG A 393 48.49 -3.58 -30.75
CA ARG A 393 49.93 -3.75 -30.95
C ARG A 393 50.24 -5.15 -31.43
#